data_AF-A0AAE1RMR6-F1
#
_entry.id   AF-A0AAE1RMR6-F1
#
_cell.length_a   1.000
_cell.length_b   1.000
_cell.length_c   1.000
_cell.angle_alpha   90.00
_cell.angle_beta   90.00
_cell.angle_gamma   90.00
#
_symmetry.space_group_name_H-M   'P 1'
#
loop_
_entity.id
_entity.type
_entity.pdbx_description
1 polymer ?
#
loop_
_entity_poly.entity_id
_entity_poly.type
_entity_poly.pdbx_seq_one_letter_code
_entity_poly.pdbx_strand_id
1 'polypeptide(L)'
;MWSNGEGAKLAWVYILSSGSWKTVPFTLLDLNVAYGPQITINGILFWTATSAVQCIICFDLINDEFKLLDVPDDRGFHRTIVRRKLMVLKGSLAMMVY
;
A
#
# COMPACT_ATOMS: atom_id res chain seq x y z
N MET A 1 20.32 -6.38 -20.82
CA MET A 1 19.53 -5.13 -20.91
C MET A 1 18.17 -5.42 -20.32
N TRP A 2 17.89 -4.94 -19.10
CA TRP A 2 16.54 -4.99 -18.55
C TRP A 2 15.95 -3.61 -18.82
N SER A 3 14.92 -3.55 -19.65
CA SER A 3 14.14 -2.35 -19.84
C SER A 3 13.38 -2.11 -18.54
N ASN A 4 13.84 -1.14 -17.75
CA ASN A 4 13.02 -0.54 -16.69
C ASN A 4 11.88 0.21 -17.39
N GLY A 5 10.83 -0.52 -17.74
CA GLY A 5 9.61 0.07 -18.27
C GLY A 5 8.92 0.81 -17.16
N GLU A 6 9.03 2.13 -17.15
CA GLU A 6 8.14 3.08 -16.46
C GLU A 6 6.73 3.05 -17.09
N GLY A 7 6.20 1.86 -17.33
CA GLY A 7 4.82 1.66 -17.73
C GLY A 7 3.94 1.65 -16.49
N ALA A 8 2.83 2.38 -16.54
CA ALA A 8 1.78 2.23 -15.54
C ALA A 8 1.43 0.73 -15.41
N LYS A 9 1.59 0.17 -14.21
CA LYS A 9 1.15 -1.21 -13.95
C LYS A 9 -0.36 -1.17 -13.65
N LEU A 10 -1.02 -2.32 -13.76
CA LEU A 10 -2.46 -2.43 -13.52
C LEU A 10 -2.71 -3.41 -12.37
N ALA A 11 -3.55 -3.01 -11.43
CA ALA A 11 -4.16 -3.91 -10.46
C ALA A 11 -5.42 -4.52 -11.08
N TRP A 12 -5.55 -5.84 -10.99
CA TRP A 12 -6.75 -6.56 -11.44
C TRP A 12 -7.70 -6.74 -10.27
N VAL A 13 -8.95 -6.34 -10.44
CA VAL A 13 -10.01 -6.45 -9.43
C VAL A 13 -11.16 -7.28 -10.00
N TYR A 14 -11.51 -8.36 -9.31
CA TYR A 14 -12.69 -9.16 -9.63
C TYR A 14 -13.88 -8.68 -8.81
N ILE A 15 -14.96 -8.31 -9.48
CA ILE A 15 -16.20 -7.87 -8.84
C ILE A 15 -17.14 -9.06 -8.75
N LEU A 16 -17.29 -9.62 -7.54
CA LEU A 16 -18.11 -10.80 -7.28
C LEU A 16 -19.57 -10.63 -7.70
N SER A 17 -20.16 -9.46 -7.46
CA SER A 17 -21.57 -9.19 -7.75
C SER A 17 -21.89 -9.19 -9.24
N SER A 18 -20.95 -8.77 -10.10
CA SER A 18 -21.10 -8.76 -11.56
C SER A 18 -20.39 -9.92 -12.25
N GLY A 19 -19.57 -10.69 -11.52
CA GLY A 19 -18.77 -11.77 -12.07
C GLY A 19 -17.70 -11.31 -13.07
N SER A 20 -17.26 -10.05 -13.01
CA SER A 20 -16.41 -9.43 -14.03
C SER A 20 -15.07 -8.93 -13.48
N TRP A 21 -14.07 -8.89 -14.36
CA TRP A 21 -12.77 -8.28 -14.06
C TRP A 21 -12.76 -6.81 -14.50
N LYS A 22 -12.08 -5.97 -13.72
CA LYS A 22 -11.66 -4.63 -14.13
C LYS A 22 -10.19 -4.42 -13.82
N THR A 23 -9.59 -3.44 -14.49
CA THR A 23 -8.24 -2.97 -14.20
C THR A 23 -8.29 -1.60 -13.55
N VAL A 24 -7.41 -1.38 -12.59
CA VAL A 24 -7.19 -0.08 -11.96
C VAL A 24 -5.72 0.29 -12.16
N PRO A 25 -5.42 1.49 -12.69
CA PRO A 25 -4.05 1.98 -12.79
C PRO A 25 -3.36 1.94 -11.42
N PHE A 26 -2.17 1.35 -11.38
CA PHE A 26 -1.38 1.23 -10.16
C PHE A 26 0.11 1.37 -10.46
N THR A 27 0.74 2.35 -9.82
CA THR A 27 2.19 2.50 -9.86
C THR A 27 2.82 1.56 -8.84
N LEU A 28 3.14 0.34 -9.26
CA LEU A 28 3.84 -0.64 -8.43
C LEU A 28 5.29 -0.21 -8.23
N LEU A 29 5.73 -0.14 -6.98
CA LEU A 29 7.15 -0.32 -6.65
C LEU A 29 7.59 -1.72 -7.14
N ASP A 30 8.86 -1.92 -7.44
CA ASP A 30 9.36 -3.20 -8.00
C ASP A 30 8.80 -4.44 -7.30
N LEU A 31 8.43 -5.46 -8.07
CA LEU A 31 7.65 -6.65 -7.67
C LEU A 31 8.21 -7.46 -6.47
N ASN A 32 9.39 -7.12 -5.98
CA ASN A 32 10.01 -7.68 -4.78
C ASN A 32 9.53 -6.95 -3.50
N VAL A 33 8.23 -6.73 -3.35
CA VAL A 33 7.63 -6.08 -2.18
C VAL A 33 7.03 -7.14 -1.26
N ALA A 34 7.42 -7.16 0.01
CA ALA A 34 6.64 -7.85 1.03
C ALA A 34 5.49 -6.96 1.53
N TYR A 35 4.29 -7.53 1.63
CA TYR A 35 3.08 -6.81 2.02
C TYR A 35 2.75 -7.07 3.49
N GLY A 36 2.48 -6.00 4.23
CA GLY A 36 1.98 -6.08 5.60
C GLY A 36 0.49 -6.37 5.69
N PRO A 37 -0.05 -6.55 6.91
CA PRO A 37 -1.48 -6.65 7.15
C PRO A 37 -2.24 -5.45 6.59
N GLN A 38 -3.43 -5.72 6.04
CA GLN A 38 -4.30 -4.69 5.47
C GLN A 38 -5.30 -4.17 6.50
N ILE A 39 -5.63 -2.87 6.41
CA ILE A 39 -6.58 -2.20 7.28
C ILE A 39 -7.52 -1.35 6.45
N THR A 40 -8.82 -1.42 6.74
CA THR A 40 -9.83 -0.57 6.10
C THR A 40 -10.33 0.47 7.08
N ILE A 41 -10.34 1.74 6.68
CA ILE A 41 -10.99 2.83 7.41
C ILE A 41 -11.60 3.82 6.41
N ASN A 42 -12.85 4.24 6.65
CA ASN A 42 -13.58 5.19 5.81
C ASN A 42 -13.61 4.82 4.31
N GLY A 43 -13.74 3.53 3.98
CA GLY A 43 -13.79 3.07 2.59
C GLY A 43 -12.43 3.04 1.88
N ILE A 44 -11.32 3.25 2.61
CA ILE A 44 -9.97 3.17 2.05
C ILE A 44 -9.24 1.99 2.69
N LEU A 45 -8.64 1.15 1.86
CA LEU A 45 -7.81 0.02 2.25
C LEU A 45 -6.33 0.45 2.30
N PHE A 46 -5.64 0.20 3.40
CA PHE A 46 -4.25 0.59 3.64
C PHE A 46 -3.38 -0.62 3.96
N TRP A 47 -2.15 -0.66 3.45
CA TRP A 47 -1.13 -1.61 3.88
C TRP A 47 0.27 -1.07 3.63
N THR A 48 1.22 -1.57 4.41
CA THR A 48 2.64 -1.25 4.20
C THR A 48 3.22 -2.12 3.09
N ALA A 49 3.98 -1.50 2.21
CA ALA A 49 4.82 -2.17 1.23
C ALA A 49 6.29 -2.02 1.65
N THR A 50 6.99 -3.13 1.81
CA THR A 50 8.43 -3.12 2.10
C THR A 50 9.21 -3.59 0.88
N SER A 51 9.92 -2.66 0.23
CA SER A 51 10.95 -2.90 -0.78
C SER A 51 12.22 -2.11 -0.40
N ALA A 52 13.07 -1.73 -1.37
CA ALA A 52 14.14 -0.74 -1.17
C ALA A 52 13.62 0.62 -0.64
N VAL A 53 12.37 0.97 -0.97
CA VAL A 53 11.64 2.11 -0.41
C VAL A 53 10.39 1.59 0.30
N GLN A 54 10.19 1.99 1.56
CA GLN A 54 8.96 1.68 2.28
C GLN A 54 7.92 2.76 2.04
N CYS A 55 6.70 2.34 1.68
CA CYS A 55 5.56 3.24 1.51
C CYS A 55 4.32 2.61 2.16
N ILE A 56 3.30 3.45 2.35
CA ILE A 56 1.94 3.00 2.64
C ILE A 56 1.18 3.04 1.31
N ILE A 57 0.64 1.90 0.90
CA ILE A 57 -0.29 1.85 -0.23
C ILE A 57 -1.69 2.10 0.32
N CYS A 58 -2.42 2.99 -0.33
CA CYS A 58 -3.84 3.19 -0.09
C CYS A 58 -4.64 2.96 -1.36
N PHE A 59 -5.72 2.19 -1.23
CA PHE A 59 -6.68 1.94 -2.28
C PHE A 59 -8.05 2.46 -1.85
N ASP A 60 -8.51 3.52 -2.50
CA ASP A 60 -9.84 4.10 -2.32
C ASP A 60 -10.87 3.19 -3.01
N LEU A 61 -11.68 2.50 -2.19
CA LEU A 61 -12.66 1.53 -2.68
C LEU A 61 -13.89 2.20 -3.30
N ILE A 62 -14.06 3.52 -3.10
CA ILE A 62 -15.19 4.29 -3.63
C ILE A 62 -14.81 4.86 -5.00
N ASN A 63 -13.62 5.42 -5.12
CA ASN A 63 -13.14 6.10 -6.33
C ASN A 63 -12.30 5.19 -7.25
N ASP A 64 -12.03 3.95 -6.85
CA ASP A 64 -11.14 3.01 -7.56
C ASP A 64 -9.76 3.62 -7.85
N GLU A 65 -9.15 4.22 -6.84
CA GLU A 65 -7.90 4.96 -7.00
C GLU A 65 -6.82 4.46 -6.03
N PHE A 66 -5.62 4.19 -6.56
CA PHE A 66 -4.45 3.93 -5.75
C PHE A 66 -3.64 5.20 -5.51
N LYS A 67 -3.20 5.38 -4.26
CA LYS A 67 -2.22 6.40 -3.88
C LYS A 67 -1.10 5.76 -3.08
N LEU A 68 0.07 6.37 -3.15
CA LEU A 68 1.21 6.03 -2.32
C LEU A 68 1.44 7.16 -1.33
N LEU A 69 1.58 6.80 -0.06
CA LEU A 69 1.92 7.74 1.00
C LEU A 69 3.30 7.39 1.55
N ASP A 70 4.05 8.42 1.90
CA ASP A 70 5.32 8.26 2.59
C ASP A 70 5.12 7.65 3.97
N VAL A 71 6.06 6.80 4.37
CA VAL A 71 6.12 6.30 5.74
C VAL A 71 6.65 7.42 6.65
N PRO A 72 6.00 7.70 7.79
CA PRO A 72 6.51 8.67 8.77
C PRO A 72 7.93 8.33 9.25
N ASP A 73 8.67 9.35 9.69
CA ASP A 73 10.00 9.15 10.26
C ASP A 73 9.98 8.18 11.46
N ASP A 74 11.03 7.38 11.56
CA ASP A 74 11.17 6.33 12.58
C ASP A 74 11.59 6.88 13.94
N ARG A 75 11.55 8.19 14.17
CA ARG A 75 11.93 8.84 15.43
C ARG A 75 13.32 8.43 15.92
N GLY A 76 14.23 8.15 14.99
CA GLY A 76 15.60 7.70 15.28
C GLY A 76 15.78 6.19 15.49
N PHE A 77 14.75 5.35 15.37
CA PHE A 77 14.95 3.90 15.31
C PHE A 77 15.74 3.52 14.04
N HIS A 78 16.66 2.57 14.19
CA HIS A 78 17.46 2.13 13.06
C HIS A 78 16.57 1.38 12.05
N ARG A 79 16.53 1.85 10.80
CA ARG A 79 15.59 1.41 9.75
C ARG A 79 15.55 -0.09 9.49
N THR A 80 16.64 -0.80 9.79
CA THR A 80 16.77 -2.25 9.57
C THR A 80 16.20 -3.11 10.69
N ILE A 81 15.96 -2.54 11.87
CA ILE A 81 15.42 -3.27 13.04
C ILE A 81 14.01 -2.82 13.42
N VAL A 82 13.60 -1.65 12.94
CA VAL A 82 12.32 -1.05 13.28
C VAL A 82 11.16 -1.83 12.68
N ARG A 83 10.19 -2.22 13.52
CA ARG A 83 8.94 -2.83 13.05
C ARG A 83 7.87 -1.78 12.97
N ARG A 84 7.13 -1.79 11.85
CA ARG A 84 6.01 -0.90 11.61
C ARG A 84 4.73 -1.70 11.55
N LYS A 85 3.71 -1.21 12.23
CA LYS A 85 2.37 -1.79 12.20
C LYS A 85 1.36 -0.68 11.99
N LEU A 86 0.65 -0.73 10.87
CA LEU A 86 -0.55 0.08 10.71
C LEU A 86 -1.62 -0.43 11.69
N MET A 87 -2.40 0.49 12.23
CA MET A 87 -3.52 0.22 13.11
C MET A 87 -4.54 1.35 13.05
N VAL A 88 -5.76 1.07 13.53
CA VAL A 88 -6.73 2.13 13.83
C VAL A 88 -6.61 2.47 15.31
N LEU A 89 -6.35 3.74 15.61
CA LEU A 89 -6.26 4.27 16.97
C LEU A 89 -7.25 5.43 17.11
N LYS A 90 -8.24 5.29 18.01
CA LYS A 90 -9.27 6.32 18.26
C LYS A 90 -9.96 6.81 16.97
N GLY A 91 -10.26 5.89 16.05
CA GLY A 91 -10.90 6.22 14.78
C GLY A 91 -10.00 6.91 13.75
N SER A 92 -8.68 6.96 13.99
CA SER A 92 -7.70 7.49 13.04
C SER A 92 -6.75 6.38 12.58
N LEU A 93 -6.28 6.48 11.33
CA LEU A 93 -5.16 5.66 10.87
C LEU A 93 -3.90 6.07 11.64
N ALA A 94 -3.23 5.10 12.23
CA ALA A 94 -2.02 5.30 13.00
C ALA A 94 -0.96 4.27 12.61
N MET A 95 0.30 4.65 12.78
CA MET A 95 1.44 3.74 12.64
C MET A 95 2.12 3.58 14.00
N MET A 96 2.16 2.35 14.48
CA MET A 96 2.96 1.97 15.64
C MET A 96 4.35 1.55 15.17
N VAL A 97 5.35 2.03 15.89
CA VAL A 97 6.78 1.77 15.66
C VAL A 97 7.35 1.15 16.93
N TYR A 98 8.02 -0.01 16.84
CA TYR A 98 8.55 -0.77 17.98
C TYR A 98 9.69 -1.72 17.58
#